data_AF-D6GV71-F1
#
_entry.id   AF-D6GV71-F1
#
_cell.length_a   1.000
_cell.length_b   1.000
_cell.length_c   1.000
_cell.angle_alpha   90.00
_cell.angle_beta   90.00
_cell.angle_gamma   90.00
#
_symmetry.space_group_name_H-M   'P 1'
#
loop_
_entity.id
_entity.type
_entity.pdbx_description
1 polymer ?
#
loop_
_entity_poly.entity_id
_entity_poly.type
_entity_poly.pdbx_seq_one_letter_code
_entity_poly.pdbx_strand_id
1 'polypeptide(L)'
;MVQIREMYNSGLENLVGKTKLEDGKVKAYNVKTKEIEEIRLGLYKSLKLKYKGFVKADERIYSGWSKKTPFYVYSSNVKDEKVFLMDYLHGKGRLDCML
;
A
#
# COMPACT_ATOMS: atom_id res chain seq x y z
N MET A 1 17.79 24.26 1.16
CA MET A 1 17.84 22.77 1.21
C MET A 1 16.76 22.30 2.14
N VAL A 2 15.62 21.85 1.61
CA VAL A 2 14.52 21.32 2.43
C VAL A 2 14.91 19.89 2.80
N GLN A 3 15.36 19.69 4.04
CA GLN A 3 15.51 18.35 4.61
C GLN A 3 14.11 17.75 4.72
N ILE A 4 13.80 16.86 3.76
CA ILE A 4 12.65 15.97 3.82
C ILE A 4 12.94 15.04 5.00
N ARG A 5 12.46 15.41 6.20
CA ARG A 5 12.47 14.54 7.36
C ARG A 5 11.61 13.34 6.99
N GLU A 6 12.28 12.23 6.71
CA GLU A 6 11.71 10.90 6.70
C GLU A 6 10.74 10.80 7.86
N MET A 7 9.44 10.70 7.57
CA MET A 7 8.46 10.26 8.55
C MET A 7 8.76 8.79 8.82
N TYR A 8 9.77 8.57 9.65
CA TYR A 8 10.21 7.29 10.17
C TYR A 8 9.09 6.76 11.05
N ASN A 9 8.13 6.09 10.42
CA ASN A 9 7.09 5.38 11.12
C ASN A 9 7.75 4.11 11.67
N SER A 10 8.21 4.17 12.92
CA SER A 10 9.03 3.18 13.64
C SER A 10 8.49 1.74 13.67
N GLY A 11 7.32 1.48 13.08
CA GLY A 11 6.74 0.15 12.91
C GLY A 11 6.94 -0.51 11.54
N LEU A 12 7.37 0.22 10.50
CA LEU A 12 7.50 -0.36 9.15
C LEU A 12 8.66 -1.34 9.02
N GLU A 13 9.71 -1.20 9.85
CA GLU A 13 10.81 -2.15 9.91
C GLU A 13 10.34 -3.57 10.21
N ASN A 14 9.28 -3.72 11.00
CA ASN A 14 8.70 -5.02 11.34
C ASN A 14 7.97 -5.68 10.16
N LEU A 15 7.76 -4.96 9.06
CA LEU A 15 7.10 -5.43 7.85
C LEU A 15 8.09 -5.81 6.74
N VAL A 16 9.36 -5.43 6.90
CA VAL A 16 10.46 -5.87 6.04
C VAL A 16 10.48 -7.40 5.99
N GLY A 17 10.60 -7.97 4.79
CA GLY A 17 10.48 -9.42 4.55
C GLY A 17 9.07 -10.03 4.69
N LYS A 18 8.10 -9.34 5.30
CA LYS A 18 6.72 -9.85 5.47
C LYS A 18 5.81 -9.46 4.31
N THR A 19 6.08 -8.33 3.68
CA THR A 19 5.38 -7.84 2.50
C THR A 19 6.21 -8.11 1.26
N LYS A 20 5.58 -8.51 0.16
CA LYS A 20 6.28 -8.83 -1.08
C LYS A 20 5.39 -8.68 -2.31
N LEU A 21 6.00 -8.43 -3.46
CA LEU A 21 5.35 -8.36 -4.76
C LEU A 21 5.89 -9.48 -5.63
N GLU A 22 5.05 -10.45 -5.98
CA GLU A 22 5.40 -11.63 -6.79
C GLU A 22 4.27 -11.92 -7.78
N ASP A 23 4.60 -12.11 -9.07
CA ASP A 23 3.74 -12.69 -10.09
C ASP A 23 2.26 -12.25 -10.07
N GLY A 24 2.02 -10.94 -10.17
CA GLY A 24 0.65 -10.42 -10.23
C GLY A 24 -0.05 -10.32 -8.87
N LYS A 25 0.65 -10.66 -7.78
CA LYS A 25 0.15 -10.62 -6.40
C LYS A 25 1.03 -9.77 -5.51
N VAL A 26 0.43 -9.15 -4.50
CA VAL A 26 1.15 -8.41 -3.48
C VAL A 26 0.66 -8.83 -2.11
N LYS A 27 1.59 -9.18 -1.21
CA LYS A 27 1.34 -9.21 0.23
C LYS A 27 1.60 -7.81 0.75
N ALA A 28 0.53 -7.11 1.10
CA ALA A 28 0.58 -5.74 1.58
C ALA A 28 0.01 -5.66 3.00
N TYR A 29 0.59 -4.81 3.83
CA TYR A 29 0.06 -4.55 5.16
C TYR A 29 -1.09 -3.56 5.08
N ASN A 30 -2.27 -3.96 5.54
CA ASN A 30 -3.44 -3.10 5.64
C ASN A 30 -3.26 -2.15 6.83
N VAL A 31 -3.12 -0.85 6.53
CA VAL A 31 -2.88 0.19 7.53
C VAL A 31 -4.05 0.31 8.52
N LYS A 32 -5.27 -0.05 8.10
CA LYS A 32 -6.50 0.02 8.88
C LYS A 32 -6.69 -1.17 9.82
N THR A 33 -6.60 -2.40 9.29
CA THR A 33 -6.81 -3.63 10.09
C THR A 33 -5.54 -4.08 10.80
N LYS A 34 -4.37 -3.55 10.42
CA LYS A 34 -3.06 -3.92 10.95
C LYS A 34 -2.67 -5.37 10.63
N GLU A 35 -3.22 -5.92 9.55
CA GLU A 35 -3.00 -7.30 9.09
C GLU A 35 -2.31 -7.31 7.72
N ILE A 36 -1.67 -8.43 7.38
CA ILE A 36 -1.10 -8.64 6.04
C ILE A 36 -2.17 -9.27 5.16
N GLU A 37 -2.45 -8.65 4.03
CA GLU A 37 -3.40 -9.13 3.05
C GLU A 37 -2.70 -9.48 1.74
N GLU A 38 -3.08 -10.61 1.14
CA GLU A 38 -2.66 -10.97 -0.22
C GLU A 38 -3.68 -10.42 -1.23
N ILE A 39 -3.23 -9.56 -2.13
CA ILE A 39 -4.06 -8.88 -3.12
C ILE A 39 -3.61 -9.31 -4.51
N ARG A 40 -4.55 -9.77 -5.34
CA ARG A 40 -4.31 -10.07 -6.74
C ARG A 40 -4.47 -8.79 -7.56
N LEU A 41 -3.37 -8.26 -8.08
CA LEU A 41 -3.34 -7.05 -8.89
C LEU A 41 -3.40 -7.37 -10.39
N GLY A 42 -2.94 -8.55 -10.80
CA GLY A 42 -2.67 -8.87 -12.21
C GLY A 42 -1.41 -8.20 -12.73
N LEU A 43 -0.90 -8.67 -13.87
CA LEU A 43 0.44 -8.33 -14.37
C LEU A 43 0.65 -6.82 -14.57
N TYR A 44 -0.29 -6.14 -15.22
CA TYR A 44 -0.17 -4.70 -15.51
C TYR A 44 -0.10 -3.85 -14.24
N LYS A 45 -0.97 -4.08 -13.26
CA LYS A 45 -0.99 -3.32 -12.01
C LYS A 45 0.23 -3.66 -11.13
N SER A 46 0.69 -4.91 -11.13
CA SER A 46 1.93 -5.29 -10.44
C SER A 46 3.16 -4.59 -11.03
N LEU A 47 3.27 -4.49 -12.35
CA LEU A 47 4.35 -3.71 -12.99
C LEU A 47 4.23 -2.23 -12.62
N LYS A 48 3.03 -1.66 -12.68
CA LYS A 48 2.79 -0.27 -12.27
C LYS A 48 3.21 -0.02 -10.82
N LEU A 49 2.90 -0.93 -9.89
CA LEU A 49 3.33 -0.85 -8.50
C LEU A 49 4.85 -0.99 -8.37
N LYS A 50 5.50 -1.89 -9.13
CA LYS A 50 6.95 -2.07 -9.12
C LYS A 50 7.70 -0.80 -9.53
N TYR A 51 7.23 -0.13 -10.57
CA TYR A 51 7.91 1.04 -11.16
C TYR A 51 7.49 2.38 -10.56
N LYS A 52 6.19 2.57 -10.27
CA LYS A 52 5.66 3.85 -9.75
C LYS A 52 5.47 3.86 -8.25
N GLY A 53 5.59 2.72 -7.58
CA GLY A 53 5.39 2.60 -6.14
C GLY A 53 3.95 2.83 -5.67
N PHE A 54 2.97 2.97 -6.58
CA PHE A 54 1.58 3.24 -6.24
C PHE A 54 0.61 2.71 -7.30
N VAL A 55 -0.48 2.07 -6.88
CA VAL A 55 -1.56 1.62 -7.77
C VAL A 55 -2.91 1.56 -7.06
N LYS A 56 -3.98 1.97 -7.77
CA LYS A 56 -5.36 1.60 -7.39
C LYS A 56 -5.52 0.10 -7.60
N ALA A 57 -5.67 -0.64 -6.50
CA ALA A 57 -5.70 -2.10 -6.54
C ALA A 57 -7.05 -2.61 -7.01
N ASP A 58 -8.12 -2.32 -6.27
CA ASP A 58 -9.49 -2.64 -6.64
C ASP A 58 -10.48 -1.82 -5.78
N GLU A 59 -11.76 -2.20 -5.79
CA GLU A 59 -12.80 -1.60 -4.96
C GLU A 59 -13.50 -2.66 -4.11
N ARG A 60 -13.74 -2.36 -2.82
CA ARG A 60 -14.47 -3.25 -1.91
C ARG A 60 -15.85 -2.68 -1.59
N ILE A 61 -16.83 -3.56 -1.41
CA ILE A 61 -18.14 -3.21 -0.86
C ILE A 61 -18.13 -3.64 0.61
N TYR A 62 -18.44 -2.70 1.51
CA TYR A 62 -18.68 -3.02 2.90
C TYR A 62 -20.16 -3.37 3.11
N SER A 63 -20.42 -4.30 4.03
CA SER A 63 -21.80 -4.67 4.38
C SER A 63 -22.57 -3.44 4.84
N GLY A 64 -23.75 -3.21 4.25
CA GLY A 64 -24.58 -2.03 4.50
C GLY A 64 -24.25 -0.79 3.65
N TRP A 65 -23.27 -0.85 2.74
CA TRP A 65 -22.93 0.25 1.82
C TRP A 65 -23.40 -0.04 0.40
N SER A 66 -24.02 0.96 -0.25
CA SER A 66 -24.43 0.89 -1.67
C SER A 66 -23.31 1.28 -2.64
N LYS A 67 -22.22 1.86 -2.14
CA LYS A 67 -21.11 2.36 -2.95
C LYS A 67 -19.85 1.53 -2.72
N LYS A 68 -19.10 1.28 -3.80
CA LYS A 68 -17.79 0.65 -3.75
C LYS A 68 -16.75 1.67 -3.28
N THR A 69 -15.88 1.24 -2.37
CA THR A 69 -14.76 2.06 -1.88
C THR A 69 -13.46 1.58 -2.53
N PRO A 70 -12.74 2.44 -3.27
CA PRO A 70 -11.46 2.07 -3.85
C PRO A 70 -10.40 1.91 -2.75
N PHE A 71 -9.54 0.92 -2.92
CA PHE A 71 -8.33 0.75 -2.11
C PHE A 71 -7.09 0.77 -3.00
N TYR A 72 -5.99 1.17 -2.39
CA TYR A 72 -4.73 1.46 -3.07
C TYR A 72 -3.63 0.65 -2.41
N VAL A 73 -2.65 0.24 -3.21
CA VAL A 73 -1.43 -0.37 -2.73
C VAL A 73 -0.27 0.53 -3.13
N TYR A 74 0.65 0.72 -2.19
CA TYR A 74 1.83 1.53 -2.39
C TYR A 74 3.05 0.88 -1.75
N SER A 75 4.23 1.23 -2.25
CA SER A 75 5.50 0.76 -1.72
C SER A 75 6.24 1.89 -1.01
N SER A 76 6.79 1.59 0.15
CA SER A 76 7.76 2.44 0.85
C SER A 76 9.11 1.75 0.86
N ASN A 77 10.22 2.51 0.80
CA ASN A 77 11.56 1.96 0.99
C ASN A 77 11.92 2.05 2.48
N VAL A 78 12.30 0.94 3.08
CA VAL A 78 12.73 0.84 4.48
C VAL A 78 13.98 -0.01 4.51
N LYS A 79 15.11 0.58 4.93
CA LYS A 79 16.43 -0.10 4.96
C LYS A 79 16.78 -0.78 3.63
N ASP A 80 16.62 -0.04 2.53
CA ASP A 80 16.86 -0.52 1.15
C ASP A 80 15.92 -1.65 0.66
N GLU A 81 14.93 -2.04 1.47
CA GLU A 81 13.91 -3.01 1.10
C GLU A 81 12.56 -2.35 0.81
N LYS A 82 11.81 -2.90 -0.15
CA LYS A 82 10.45 -2.44 -0.46
C LYS A 82 9.44 -3.09 0.48
N VAL A 83 8.75 -2.25 1.25
CA VAL A 83 7.59 -2.63 2.05
C VAL A 83 6.32 -2.23 1.30
N PHE A 84 5.34 -3.13 1.23
CA PHE A 84 4.06 -2.86 0.56
C PHE A 84 2.94 -2.62 1.56
N LEU A 85 2.20 -1.54 1.35
CA LEU A 85 1.13 -1.07 2.22
C LEU A 85 -0.16 -0.98 1.42
N MET A 86 -1.28 -1.31 2.06
CA MET A 86 -2.62 -1.12 1.51
C MET A 86 -3.37 -0.12 2.38
N ASP A 87 -4.01 0.85 1.74
CA ASP A 87 -4.91 1.79 2.42
C ASP A 87 -6.13 2.12 1.57
N TYR A 88 -7.16 2.64 2.24
CA TYR A 88 -8.40 3.09 1.62
C TYR A 88 -8.39 4.61 1.56
N LEU A 89 -8.89 5.16 0.46
CA LEU A 89 -9.04 6.61 0.35
C LEU A 89 -10.23 7.05 1.22
N HIS A 90 -9.96 7.31 2.49
CA HIS A 90 -10.94 7.88 3.41
C HIS A 90 -11.07 9.37 3.08
N GLY A 91 -12.30 9.83 2.81
CA GLY A 91 -12.58 11.24 2.53
C GLY A 91 -11.91 12.15 3.59
N LYS A 92 -11.15 13.13 3.09
CA LYS A 92 -10.21 14.01 3.82
C LYS A 92 -9.03 13.27 4.50
N GLY A 93 -7.90 13.26 3.79
CA GLY A 93 -6.57 13.34 4.41
C GLY A 93 -6.03 12.03 4.98
N ARG A 94 -5.57 11.13 4.12
CA ARG A 94 -4.52 10.14 4.48
C ARG A 94 -3.77 9.55 3.28
N LEU A 95 -3.54 10.35 2.24
CA LEU A 95 -2.46 10.07 1.28
C LEU A 95 -1.18 10.75 1.79
N ASP A 96 -0.77 10.45 3.03
CA ASP A 96 0.50 10.97 3.60
C ASP A 96 1.72 10.13 3.17
N CYS A 97 1.58 9.41 2.07
CA CYS A 97 2.69 8.95 1.24
C CYS A 97 2.64 9.77 -0.06
N MET A 98 2.91 11.08 0.08
CA MET A 98 3.29 11.90 -1.05
C MET A 98 4.53 11.29 -1.71
N LEU A 99 4.45 11.21 -3.04
CA LEU A 99 5.54 10.91 -3.98
C LEU A 99 6.82 11.68 -3.68
#